data_AF-A0A1E7HP70-F1
#
_entry.id   AF-A0A1E7HP70-F1
#
_cell.length_a   1.000
_cell.length_b   1.000
_cell.length_c   1.000
_cell.angle_alpha   90.00
_cell.angle_beta   90.00
_cell.angle_gamma   90.00
#
_symmetry.space_group_name_H-M   'P 1'
#
loop_
_entity.id
_entity.type
_entity.pdbx_description
1 polymer ?
#
loop_
_entity_poly.entity_id
_entity_poly.type
_entity_poly.pdbx_seq_one_letter_code
_entity_poly.pdbx_strand_id
1 'polypeptide(L)'
;MEGSIVVNEVSGKTGSYGFNATNEEYCDMIAAGIIDPTKVVRSALQNASSVAGLMLTTEACIAEMPKADDAMGGMPGGMPGGMGGMGGMGGMM
;
A
#
# COMPACT_ATOMS: atom_id res chain seq x y z
N MET A 1 -5.41 -17.50 -20.66
CA MET A 1 -4.75 -16.70 -21.71
C MET A 1 -3.43 -16.15 -21.17
N GLU A 2 -2.36 -16.04 -21.96
CA GLU A 2 -1.07 -15.49 -21.49
C GLU A 2 -1.01 -13.98 -21.76
N GLY A 3 -0.78 -13.17 -20.73
CA GLY A 3 -0.83 -11.70 -20.85
C GLY A 3 0.22 -11.10 -21.78
N SER A 4 1.40 -11.72 -21.87
CA SER A 4 2.48 -11.31 -22.80
C SER A 4 2.05 -11.40 -24.27
N ILE A 5 1.29 -12.43 -24.63
CA ILE A 5 0.75 -12.65 -25.98
C ILE A 5 -0.29 -11.58 -26.31
N VAL A 6 -1.20 -11.29 -25.37
CA VAL A 6 -2.22 -10.25 -25.52
C VAL A 6 -1.58 -8.87 -25.70
N VAL A 7 -0.60 -8.54 -24.87
CA VAL A 7 0.14 -7.28 -24.97
C VAL A 7 0.84 -7.18 -26.32
N ASN A 8 1.49 -8.25 -26.79
CA ASN A 8 2.17 -8.27 -28.08
C ASN A 8 1.20 -8.06 -29.25
N GLU A 9 0.03 -8.71 -29.24
CA GLU A 9 -1.00 -8.52 -30.28
C GLU A 9 -1.51 -7.07 -30.31
N VAL A 10 -1.91 -6.54 -29.15
CA VAL A 10 -2.45 -5.17 -29.06
C VAL A 10 -1.39 -4.12 -29.42
N SER A 11 -0.13 -4.31 -29.01
CA SER A 11 0.98 -3.40 -29.33
C SER A 11 1.26 -3.32 -30.83
N GLY A 12 0.89 -4.34 -31.61
CA GLY A 12 1.03 -4.35 -33.07
C GLY A 12 -0.11 -3.66 -33.83
N LYS A 13 -1.15 -3.16 -33.14
CA LYS A 13 -2.28 -2.47 -33.75
C LYS A 13 -2.28 -0.97 -33.40
N THR A 14 -3.23 -0.24 -33.95
CA THR A 14 -3.39 1.20 -33.75
C THR A 14 -4.85 1.56 -33.48
N GLY A 15 -5.09 2.77 -32.98
CA GLY A 15 -6.43 3.27 -32.72
C GLY A 15 -7.08 2.61 -31.50
N SER A 16 -8.37 2.28 -31.64
CA SER A 16 -9.24 1.74 -30.59
C SER A 16 -9.20 0.22 -30.43
N TYR A 17 -8.37 -0.49 -31.20
CA TYR A 17 -8.24 -1.95 -31.03
C TYR A 17 -7.61 -2.27 -29.67
N GLY A 18 -8.25 -3.16 -28.91
CA GLY A 18 -7.75 -3.60 -27.62
C GLY A 18 -8.34 -4.93 -27.18
N PHE A 19 -8.14 -5.25 -25.91
CA PHE A 19 -8.57 -6.51 -25.30
C PHE A 19 -9.50 -6.22 -24.13
N ASN A 20 -10.71 -6.78 -24.17
CA ASN A 20 -11.65 -6.75 -23.07
C ASN A 20 -11.39 -7.93 -22.13
N ALA A 21 -10.81 -7.64 -20.97
CA ALA A 21 -10.48 -8.65 -19.98
C ALA A 21 -11.69 -9.28 -19.26
N THR A 22 -12.90 -8.70 -19.40
CA THR A 22 -14.10 -9.22 -18.73
C THR A 22 -14.64 -10.47 -19.42
N ASN A 23 -14.60 -10.49 -20.75
CA ASN A 23 -15.09 -11.59 -21.57
C ASN A 23 -14.01 -12.27 -22.42
N GLU A 24 -12.75 -11.83 -22.26
CA GLU A 24 -11.58 -12.36 -22.96
C GLU A 24 -11.61 -12.20 -24.50
N GLU A 25 -12.17 -11.10 -25.00
CA GLU A 25 -12.30 -10.83 -26.44
C GLU A 25 -11.49 -9.61 -26.90
N TYR A 26 -10.98 -9.67 -28.14
CA TYR A 26 -10.45 -8.48 -28.82
C TYR A 26 -11.59 -7.69 -29.43
N CYS A 27 -11.62 -6.39 -29.18
CA CYS A 27 -12.71 -5.52 -29.62
C CYS A 27 -12.23 -4.11 -29.93
N ASP A 28 -13.12 -3.32 -30.54
CA ASP A 28 -13.00 -1.87 -30.53
C ASP A 28 -13.39 -1.35 -29.13
N MET A 29 -12.42 -0.81 -28.41
CA MET A 29 -12.57 -0.37 -27.02
C MET A 29 -13.54 0.81 -26.88
N ILE A 30 -13.64 1.68 -27.89
CA ILE A 30 -14.55 2.83 -27.88
C ILE A 30 -15.98 2.34 -28.08
N ALA A 31 -16.21 1.48 -29.07
CA ALA A 31 -17.52 0.90 -29.34
C ALA A 31 -18.00 0.02 -28.17
N ALA A 32 -17.08 -0.68 -27.48
CA ALA A 32 -17.36 -1.45 -26.28
C ALA A 32 -17.58 -0.57 -25.03
N GLY A 33 -17.37 0.75 -25.12
CA GLY A 33 -17.52 1.68 -23.99
C GLY A 33 -16.43 1.58 -22.92
N ILE A 34 -15.31 0.93 -23.24
CA ILE A 34 -14.15 0.79 -22.36
C ILE A 34 -13.21 1.99 -22.60
N ILE A 35 -13.48 3.09 -21.91
CA ILE A 35 -12.83 4.38 -22.15
C ILE A 35 -12.31 4.97 -20.84
N ASP A 36 -11.03 5.34 -20.82
CA ASP A 36 -10.43 6.08 -19.72
C ASP A 36 -10.32 7.58 -20.05
N PRO A 37 -10.69 8.49 -19.14
CA PRO A 37 -10.52 9.92 -19.37
C PRO A 37 -9.04 10.28 -19.53
N THR A 38 -8.72 11.13 -20.52
CA THR A 38 -7.34 11.54 -20.82
C THR A 38 -6.61 12.10 -19.60
N LYS A 39 -7.31 12.85 -18.73
CA LYS A 39 -6.72 13.39 -17.50
C LYS A 39 -6.27 12.29 -16.54
N VAL A 40 -7.02 11.19 -16.43
CA VAL A 40 -6.72 10.09 -15.51
C VAL A 40 -5.42 9.41 -15.92
N VAL A 41 -5.32 8.96 -17.17
CA VAL A 41 -4.12 8.26 -17.67
C VAL A 41 -2.88 9.16 -17.60
N ARG A 42 -3.00 10.42 -18.04
CA ARG A 42 -1.90 11.38 -18.00
C ARG A 42 -1.41 11.64 -16.58
N SER A 43 -2.32 11.93 -15.65
CA SER A 43 -1.94 12.24 -14.27
C SER A 43 -1.39 11.02 -13.54
N ALA A 44 -1.93 9.82 -13.80
CA ALA A 44 -1.42 8.58 -13.24
C ALA A 44 0.05 8.35 -13.66
N LEU A 45 0.34 8.45 -14.96
CA LEU A 45 1.70 8.28 -15.48
C LEU A 45 2.67 9.34 -14.91
N GLN A 46 2.27 10.61 -14.93
CA GLN A 46 3.11 11.71 -14.43
C GLN A 46 3.46 11.55 -12.95
N ASN A 47 2.47 11.21 -12.11
CA ASN A 47 2.69 11.03 -10.67
C ASN A 47 3.58 9.81 -10.39
N ALA A 48 3.33 8.69 -11.09
CA ALA A 48 4.12 7.48 -10.95
C ALA A 48 5.59 7.71 -11.36
N SER A 49 5.83 8.31 -12.52
CA SER A 49 7.17 8.65 -12.98
C SER A 49 7.88 9.64 -12.04
N SER A 50 7.15 10.59 -11.44
CA SER A 50 7.71 11.53 -10.49
C SER A 50 8.22 10.85 -9.21
N VAL A 51 7.40 10.01 -8.58
CA VAL A 51 7.80 9.28 -7.37
C VAL A 51 8.89 8.27 -7.68
N ALA A 52 8.79 7.53 -8.80
CA ALA A 52 9.82 6.60 -9.22
C ALA A 52 11.16 7.32 -9.47
N GLY A 53 11.14 8.48 -10.13
CA GLY A 53 12.32 9.31 -10.34
C GLY A 53 12.96 9.76 -9.03
N LEU A 54 12.15 10.25 -8.08
CA LEU A 54 12.63 10.63 -6.74
C LEU A 54 13.30 9.45 -6.03
N MET A 55 12.66 8.28 -6.04
CA MET A 55 13.17 7.09 -5.36
C MET A 55 14.49 6.60 -5.99
N LEU A 56 14.60 6.61 -7.31
CA LEU A 56 15.84 6.22 -8.02
C LEU A 56 17.04 7.11 -7.68
N THR A 57 16.82 8.37 -7.35
CA THR A 57 17.90 9.31 -6.98
C THR A 57 18.09 9.46 -5.46
N THR A 58 17.36 8.71 -4.65
CA THR A 58 17.45 8.78 -3.20
C THR A 58 18.55 7.84 -2.69
N GLU A 59 19.67 8.41 -2.23
CA GLU A 59 20.83 7.64 -1.73
C GLU A 59 20.64 7.11 -0.30
N ALA A 60 19.77 7.73 0.51
CA ALA A 60 19.54 7.31 1.89
C ALA A 60 18.10 7.55 2.32
N CYS A 61 17.55 6.60 3.08
CA CYS A 61 16.27 6.72 3.78
C CYS A 61 16.51 6.51 5.27
N ILE A 62 16.11 7.48 6.09
CA ILE A 62 16.26 7.43 7.56
C ILE A 62 14.87 7.21 8.16
N ALA A 63 14.76 6.22 9.04
CA ALA A 63 13.52 5.89 9.74
C ALA A 63 13.76 5.83 11.26
N GLU A 64 12.70 6.12 12.03
CA GLU A 64 12.70 5.91 13.48
C GLU A 64 12.60 4.40 13.80
N MET A 65 13.19 3.98 14.92
CA MET A 65 12.99 2.62 15.40
C MET A 65 11.50 2.39 15.73
N PRO A 66 10.95 1.20 15.45
CA PRO A 66 9.63 0.84 15.93
C PRO A 66 9.56 1.07 17.44
N LYS A 67 8.54 1.79 17.89
CA LYS A 67 8.28 1.92 19.32
C LYS A 67 7.98 0.52 19.86
N ALA A 68 8.60 0.16 20.98
CA ALA A 68 8.06 -0.95 21.75
C ALA A 68 6.65 -0.53 22.15
N ASP A 69 5.66 -1.36 21.83
CA ASP A 69 4.36 -1.24 22.45
C ASP A 69 4.61 -1.42 23.95
N ASP A 70 4.51 -0.35 24.73
CA ASP A 70 4.25 -0.46 26.15
C ASP A 70 2.91 -1.18 26.24
N ALA A 71 2.99 -2.50 26.43
CA ALA A 71 1.83 -3.32 26.69
C ALA A 71 1.08 -2.68 27.86
N MET A 72 -0.08 -2.12 27.53
CA MET A 72 -1.18 -1.74 28.42
C MET A 72 -0.99 -0.45 29.23
N GLY A 73 -1.20 0.68 28.57
CA GLY A 73 -1.98 1.77 29.17
C GLY A 73 -3.47 1.46 29.11
N GLY A 74 -4.07 1.10 30.26
CA GLY A 74 -5.49 1.36 30.57
C GLY A 74 -6.45 0.17 30.66
N MET A 75 -6.80 -0.25 31.90
CA MET A 75 -8.19 -0.26 32.40
C MET A 75 -8.18 -0.50 33.93
N PRO A 76 -9.00 0.24 34.71
CA PRO A 76 -9.10 0.11 36.17
C PRO A 76 -10.09 -1.00 36.57
N GLY A 77 -9.71 -1.83 37.55
CA GLY A 77 -10.63 -2.72 38.29
C GLY A 77 -10.43 -4.21 38.02
N GLY A 78 -10.24 -4.99 39.10
CA GLY A 78 -10.08 -6.44 38.97
C GLY A 78 -9.82 -7.33 40.21
N MET A 79 -10.04 -6.87 41.46
CA MET A 79 -10.30 -7.71 42.66
C MET A 79 -9.17 -8.71 43.09
N PRO A 80 -9.29 -9.47 44.20
CA PRO A 80 -8.64 -9.20 45.48
C PRO A 80 -7.75 -10.34 46.01
N GLY A 81 -6.81 -10.00 46.88
CA GLY A 81 -6.26 -10.96 47.84
C GLY A 81 -4.89 -11.52 47.47
N GLY A 82 -3.94 -11.30 48.38
CA GLY A 82 -2.58 -11.79 48.26
C GLY A 82 -1.71 -11.23 49.38
N MET A 83 -2.05 -11.63 50.61
CA MET A 83 -1.27 -11.47 51.84
C MET A 83 0.26 -11.52 51.65
N GLY A 84 0.96 -10.58 52.29
CA GLY A 84 2.27 -10.87 52.91
C GLY A 84 3.43 -10.01 52.45
N GLY A 85 3.87 -9.08 53.31
CA GLY A 85 5.17 -8.41 53.13
C GLY A 85 5.36 -7.09 53.85
N MET A 86 4.89 -6.94 55.08
CA MET A 86 5.32 -5.84 55.95
C MET A 86 6.72 -6.16 56.47
N GLY A 87 7.72 -5.39 56.05
CA GLY A 87 9.06 -5.47 56.62
C GLY A 87 10.02 -4.44 56.02
N GLY A 88 10.41 -3.44 56.82
CA GLY A 88 11.67 -2.73 56.61
C GLY A 88 11.60 -1.21 56.40
N MET A 89 10.80 -0.50 57.19
CA MET A 89 11.08 0.92 57.45
C MET A 89 12.24 0.99 58.46
N GLY A 90 13.47 1.06 57.96
CA GLY A 90 14.69 1.30 58.72
C GLY A 90 15.46 2.43 58.04
N GLY A 91 15.57 3.56 58.73
CA GLY A 91 15.95 4.84 58.13
C GLY A 91 17.44 5.02 57.84
N MET A 92 17.74 6.11 57.14
CA MET A 92 18.95 6.89 57.40
C MET A 92 18.72 8.32 56.91
N MET A 93 19.09 9.26 57.79
CA MET A 93 19.21 10.69 57.57
C MET A 93 20.13 11.04 56.41
#